data_AF-A0AAN1JH96-F1
#
_entry.id   AF-A0AAN1JH96-F1
#
_cell.length_a   1.000
_cell.length_b   1.000
_cell.length_c   1.000
_cell.angle_alpha   90.00
_cell.angle_beta   90.00
_cell.angle_gamma   90.00
#
_symmetry.space_group_name_H-M   'P 1'
#
loop_
_entity.id
_entity.type
_entity.pdbx_description
1 polymer ?
#
loop_
_entity_poly.entity_id
_entity_poly.type
_entity_poly.pdbx_seq_one_letter_code
_entity_poly.pdbx_strand_id
1 'polypeptide(L)'
;MPLARLLLCFIQCSLAAAVLLPAVAGATNLPAATQRFVSGTSDAGPSDSATPHALKAGIERLRTGTWWEANRKIRPELAQVGDLMFLLPLADKQLEPSSDAIGRVQRLREALRSHLTRAPAGWGRLVAQVRAERAKAGDASAVLLADALVNEVRYRDGTDGSYYAPARFFAESGVCKDFAVAKYLLLRDAGFDIGRLRLVSLAPRYNNTPDDWHVILVVQIDGASEPLALDSPSAPNAKRASETANEASASSGPSALLGAILAGREPAGAVLRAPAGPLTAPLSRSGQARRPLATVFNEQGSRSFERAAPGALRRASAAGRSANAMYVDEMGESWKVDGSATFPKWRVAVDQADARAKPVPAAGLIRVATR
;
A
#
# COMPACT_ATOMS: atom_id res chain seq x y z
N MET A 1 42.81 34.60 -45.35
CA MET A 1 42.54 33.17 -45.61
C MET A 1 43.12 32.22 -44.54
N PRO A 2 42.60 32.18 -43.28
CA PRO A 2 43.05 31.17 -42.30
C PRO A 2 41.97 30.20 -41.80
N LEU A 3 40.70 30.34 -42.22
CA LEU A 3 39.58 29.52 -41.71
C LEU A 3 39.49 28.12 -42.35
N ALA A 4 40.07 27.92 -43.54
CA ALA A 4 39.98 26.64 -44.26
C ALA A 4 40.95 25.56 -43.74
N ARG A 5 42.00 25.92 -42.98
CA ARG A 5 42.98 24.95 -42.45
C ARG A 5 42.60 24.36 -41.09
N LEU A 6 41.75 25.02 -40.32
CA LEU A 6 41.30 24.54 -39.01
C LEU A 6 40.24 23.43 -39.12
N LEU A 7 39.43 23.43 -40.20
CA LEU A 7 38.41 22.41 -40.41
C LEU A 7 39.00 21.05 -40.87
N LEU A 8 40.16 21.05 -41.53
CA LEU A 8 40.80 19.82 -42.04
C LEU A 8 41.49 19.01 -40.93
N CYS A 9 42.00 19.66 -39.88
CA CYS A 9 42.61 18.97 -38.73
C CYS A 9 41.59 18.25 -37.84
N PHE A 10 40.36 18.76 -37.73
CA PHE A 10 39.33 18.13 -36.89
C PHE A 10 38.80 16.82 -37.49
N ILE A 11 38.75 16.69 -38.81
CA ILE A 11 38.24 15.48 -39.48
C ILE A 11 39.28 14.34 -39.46
N GLN A 12 40.57 14.65 -39.45
CA GLN A 12 41.63 13.64 -39.39
C GLN A 12 41.80 13.00 -37.99
N CYS A 13 41.38 13.67 -36.92
CA CYS A 13 41.45 13.11 -35.57
C CYS A 13 40.32 12.12 -35.23
N SER A 14 39.23 12.09 -35.99
CA SER A 14 38.07 11.21 -35.71
C SER A 14 38.17 9.81 -36.31
N LEU A 15 39.19 9.51 -37.13
CA LEU A 15 39.32 8.24 -37.87
C LEU A 15 40.43 7.29 -37.37
N ALA A 16 41.14 7.65 -36.29
CA ALA A 16 42.28 6.86 -35.78
C ALA A 16 41.98 6.00 -34.54
N ALA A 17 40.73 5.89 -34.07
CA ALA A 17 40.37 5.19 -32.82
C ALA A 17 39.51 3.92 -33.00
N ALA A 18 39.56 3.29 -34.17
CA ALA A 18 38.77 2.09 -34.46
C ALA A 18 39.59 0.97 -35.13
N VAL A 19 40.74 0.62 -34.57
CA VAL A 19 41.38 -0.68 -34.84
C VAL A 19 42.15 -1.06 -33.57
N LEU A 20 41.80 -2.19 -32.97
CA LEU A 20 42.64 -3.13 -32.20
C LEU A 20 41.81 -3.79 -31.09
N LEU A 21 41.31 -5.01 -31.34
CA LEU A 21 41.32 -6.11 -30.36
C LEU A 21 41.28 -7.45 -31.14
N PRO A 22 42.06 -8.46 -30.71
CA PRO A 22 42.39 -9.63 -31.51
C PRO A 22 41.40 -10.79 -31.35
N ALA A 23 41.28 -11.58 -32.42
CA ALA A 23 40.70 -12.90 -32.41
C ALA A 23 41.63 -13.90 -31.70
N VAL A 24 41.09 -14.67 -30.76
CA VAL A 24 41.70 -15.91 -30.28
C VAL A 24 40.75 -17.04 -30.65
N ALA A 25 41.15 -17.81 -31.67
CA ALA A 25 40.59 -19.11 -31.98
C ALA A 25 41.40 -20.19 -31.24
N GLY A 26 40.69 -21.10 -30.59
CA GLY A 26 41.24 -22.34 -30.03
C GLY A 26 40.17 -23.41 -30.10
N ALA A 27 40.24 -24.24 -31.13
CA ALA A 27 39.46 -25.45 -31.28
C ALA A 27 40.23 -26.64 -30.70
N THR A 28 39.53 -27.58 -30.03
CA THR A 28 39.68 -29.04 -30.24
C THR A 28 38.68 -29.85 -29.39
N ASN A 29 37.99 -30.78 -30.08
CA ASN A 29 37.58 -32.14 -29.69
C ASN A 29 36.34 -32.40 -28.77
N LEU A 30 35.21 -32.75 -29.44
CA LEU A 30 34.33 -33.95 -29.33
C LEU A 30 34.35 -34.83 -28.05
N PRO A 31 33.23 -35.53 -27.66
CA PRO A 31 32.36 -36.27 -28.59
C PRO A 31 30.83 -36.25 -28.34
N ALA A 32 30.14 -36.80 -29.34
CA ALA A 32 28.70 -37.03 -29.42
C ALA A 32 28.19 -38.12 -28.46
N ALA A 33 26.97 -37.94 -27.97
CA ALA A 33 26.09 -39.04 -27.60
C ALA A 33 24.62 -38.63 -27.78
N THR A 34 24.02 -39.24 -28.79
CA THR A 34 22.61 -39.35 -29.11
C THR A 34 21.78 -39.71 -27.88
N GLN A 35 20.75 -38.93 -27.55
CA GLN A 35 19.53 -39.48 -26.94
C GLN A 35 18.30 -38.68 -27.38
N ARG A 36 17.51 -39.35 -28.22
CA ARG A 36 16.09 -39.07 -28.43
C ARG A 36 15.40 -39.13 -27.07
N PHE A 37 14.68 -38.07 -26.71
CA PHE A 37 13.57 -38.17 -25.76
C PHE A 37 12.33 -37.50 -26.35
N VAL A 38 11.50 -38.37 -26.93
CA VAL A 38 10.04 -38.42 -26.84
C VAL A 38 9.32 -37.13 -26.49
N SER A 39 8.56 -36.66 -27.48
CA SER A 39 7.38 -35.81 -27.30
C SER A 39 6.44 -36.40 -26.25
N GLY A 40 6.45 -35.79 -25.06
CA GLY A 40 5.40 -35.93 -24.07
C GLY A 40 4.64 -34.62 -24.00
N THR A 41 3.50 -34.57 -24.68
CA THR A 41 2.40 -33.66 -24.35
C THR A 41 2.05 -33.83 -22.88
N SER A 42 2.42 -32.87 -22.05
CA SER A 42 1.84 -32.73 -20.72
C SER A 42 1.36 -31.28 -20.60
N ASP A 43 0.04 -31.15 -20.64
CA ASP A 43 -0.70 -29.96 -20.25
C ASP A 43 -0.22 -29.46 -18.88
N ALA A 44 0.64 -28.46 -18.89
CA ALA A 44 0.84 -27.60 -17.73
C ALA A 44 -0.21 -26.48 -17.80
N GLY A 45 -1.44 -26.83 -17.41
CA GLY A 45 -2.47 -25.84 -17.11
C GLY A 45 -2.06 -24.94 -15.93
N PRO A 46 -2.66 -23.74 -15.80
CA PRO A 46 -2.33 -22.82 -14.73
C PRO A 46 -2.75 -23.40 -13.37
N SER A 47 -1.96 -23.11 -12.35
CA SER A 47 -2.18 -23.46 -10.95
C SER A 47 -3.45 -22.81 -10.35
N ASP A 48 -4.63 -23.31 -10.70
CA ASP A 48 -5.95 -22.80 -10.25
C ASP A 48 -6.45 -23.42 -8.93
N SER A 49 -5.74 -24.39 -8.32
CA SER A 49 -6.24 -25.12 -7.14
C SER A 49 -5.96 -24.44 -5.78
N ALA A 50 -4.97 -23.55 -5.68
CA ALA A 50 -4.59 -22.90 -4.41
C ALA A 50 -5.43 -21.66 -4.07
N THR A 51 -5.83 -20.88 -5.09
CA THR A 51 -6.61 -19.64 -4.93
C THR A 51 -7.98 -19.86 -4.27
N PRO A 52 -8.75 -20.91 -4.60
CA PRO A 52 -10.02 -21.19 -3.93
C PRO A 52 -9.85 -21.49 -2.44
N HIS A 53 -8.76 -22.18 -2.06
CA HIS A 53 -8.49 -22.51 -0.67
C HIS A 53 -8.05 -21.29 0.14
N ALA A 54 -7.12 -20.48 -0.38
CA ALA A 54 -6.68 -19.25 0.28
C ALA A 54 -7.83 -18.25 0.46
N LEU A 55 -8.66 -18.10 -0.57
CA LEU A 55 -9.86 -17.25 -0.51
C LEU A 55 -10.83 -17.72 0.57
N LYS A 56 -11.13 -19.03 0.61
CA LYS A 56 -12.00 -19.62 1.64
C LYS A 56 -11.43 -19.39 3.04
N ALA A 57 -10.13 -19.63 3.24
CA ALA A 57 -9.47 -19.42 4.52
C ALA A 57 -9.52 -17.95 4.96
N GLY A 58 -9.31 -17.02 4.03
CA GLY A 58 -9.42 -15.58 4.30
C GLY A 58 -10.85 -15.15 4.68
N ILE A 59 -11.86 -15.67 3.98
CA ILE A 59 -13.27 -15.41 4.31
C ILE A 59 -13.61 -15.96 5.70
N GLU A 60 -13.18 -17.18 6.03
CA GLU A 60 -13.42 -17.78 7.35
C GLU A 60 -12.73 -17.02 8.48
N ARG A 61 -11.49 -16.58 8.27
CA ARG A 61 -10.77 -15.71 9.21
C ARG A 61 -11.50 -14.39 9.45
N LEU A 62 -12.04 -13.79 8.39
CA LEU A 62 -12.83 -12.55 8.50
C LEU A 62 -14.19 -12.81 9.20
N ARG A 63 -14.85 -13.93 8.90
CA ARG A 63 -16.13 -14.32 9.51
C ARG A 63 -16.00 -14.52 11.01
N THR A 64 -14.94 -15.19 11.45
CA THR A 64 -14.69 -15.48 12.87
C THR A 64 -13.92 -14.36 13.60
N GLY A 65 -13.52 -13.31 12.87
CA GLY A 65 -12.74 -12.19 13.36
C GLY A 65 -13.47 -11.29 14.36
N THR A 66 -12.69 -10.42 15.01
CA THR A 66 -13.19 -9.35 15.88
C THR A 66 -13.43 -8.09 15.07
N TRP A 67 -14.65 -7.58 15.14
CA TRP A 67 -15.07 -6.38 14.46
C TRP A 67 -15.20 -5.23 15.44
N TRP A 68 -14.79 -4.04 15.01
CA TRP A 68 -14.86 -2.81 15.78
C TRP A 68 -15.96 -1.94 15.22
N GLU A 69 -16.86 -1.45 16.06
CA GLU A 69 -17.66 -0.30 15.66
C GLU A 69 -16.75 0.91 15.58
N ALA A 70 -16.69 1.61 14.44
CA ALA A 70 -15.88 2.81 14.26
C ALA A 70 -16.53 3.71 13.21
N ASN A 71 -16.77 4.98 13.56
CA ASN A 71 -17.43 5.96 12.69
C ASN A 71 -18.79 5.47 12.14
N ARG A 72 -19.65 4.92 13.02
CA ARG A 72 -20.98 4.36 12.69
C ARG A 72 -20.97 3.19 11.70
N LYS A 73 -19.82 2.56 11.51
CA LYS A 73 -19.63 1.37 10.69
C LYS A 73 -18.97 0.27 11.50
N ILE A 74 -19.21 -0.98 11.14
CA ILE A 74 -18.54 -2.13 11.75
C ILE A 74 -17.37 -2.52 10.85
N ARG A 75 -16.16 -2.51 11.38
CA ARG A 75 -14.89 -2.63 10.65
C ARG A 75 -14.06 -3.80 11.18
N PRO A 76 -13.53 -4.68 10.34
CA PRO A 76 -12.63 -5.73 10.82
C PRO A 76 -11.26 -5.14 11.17
N GLU A 77 -10.46 -5.90 11.91
CA GLU A 77 -9.04 -5.53 12.08
C GLU A 77 -8.26 -5.75 10.79
N LEU A 78 -7.25 -4.92 10.54
CA LEU A 78 -6.37 -5.03 9.38
C LEU A 78 -5.77 -6.44 9.20
N ALA A 79 -5.24 -7.02 10.27
CA ALA A 79 -4.62 -8.35 10.22
C ALA A 79 -5.62 -9.48 9.96
N GLN A 80 -6.90 -9.31 10.31
CA GLN A 80 -7.94 -10.29 10.00
C GLN A 80 -8.29 -10.29 8.52
N VAL A 81 -8.25 -9.12 7.88
CA VAL A 81 -8.38 -9.03 6.42
C VAL A 81 -7.14 -9.65 5.77
N GLY A 82 -5.93 -9.22 6.16
CA GLY A 82 -4.72 -9.90 5.72
C GLY A 82 -4.55 -9.96 4.20
N ASP A 83 -4.15 -11.12 3.69
CA ASP A 83 -4.02 -11.44 2.26
C ASP A 83 -5.34 -11.32 1.46
N LEU A 84 -6.51 -11.38 2.12
CA LEU A 84 -7.82 -11.27 1.48
C LEU A 84 -7.97 -9.95 0.68
N MET A 85 -7.25 -8.89 1.04
CA MET A 85 -7.25 -7.62 0.30
C MET A 85 -6.61 -7.70 -1.09
N PHE A 86 -5.85 -8.77 -1.36
CA PHE A 86 -5.20 -9.04 -2.64
C PHE A 86 -5.93 -10.12 -3.44
N LEU A 87 -6.58 -11.07 -2.75
CA LEU A 87 -7.37 -12.13 -3.38
C LEU A 87 -8.68 -11.63 -3.99
N LEU A 88 -9.12 -10.46 -3.57
CA LEU A 88 -10.38 -9.87 -3.98
C LEU A 88 -10.15 -8.67 -4.92
N PRO A 89 -10.95 -8.54 -6.00
CA PRO A 89 -10.85 -7.38 -6.89
C PRO A 89 -11.21 -6.10 -6.14
N LEU A 90 -10.46 -5.03 -6.43
CA LEU A 90 -10.72 -3.70 -5.88
C LEU A 90 -11.90 -2.99 -6.56
N ALA A 91 -12.12 -3.27 -7.84
CA ALA A 91 -13.28 -2.77 -8.57
C ALA A 91 -14.24 -3.94 -8.75
N ASP A 92 -15.21 -4.07 -7.84
CA ASP A 92 -16.29 -5.03 -7.97
C ASP A 92 -17.50 -4.32 -8.60
N LYS A 93 -17.87 -4.72 -9.81
CA LYS A 93 -19.00 -4.11 -10.54
C LYS A 93 -20.34 -4.26 -9.83
N GLN A 94 -20.43 -5.19 -8.87
CA GLN A 94 -21.65 -5.47 -8.12
C GLN A 94 -21.71 -4.68 -6.80
N LEU A 95 -20.60 -4.05 -6.38
CA LEU A 95 -20.53 -3.29 -5.14
C LEU A 95 -20.28 -1.81 -5.44
N GLU A 96 -21.28 -0.97 -5.15
CA GLU A 96 -21.11 0.48 -5.18
C GLU A 96 -20.04 0.90 -4.16
N PRO A 97 -18.91 1.49 -4.59
CA PRO A 97 -17.90 1.96 -3.66
C PRO A 97 -18.44 3.12 -2.83
N SER A 98 -18.06 3.17 -1.55
CA SER A 98 -18.48 4.29 -0.69
C SER A 98 -17.93 5.62 -1.20
N SER A 99 -18.64 6.73 -0.98
CA SER A 99 -18.21 8.07 -1.40
C SER A 99 -16.81 8.46 -0.88
N ASP A 100 -16.48 8.07 0.37
CA ASP A 100 -15.13 8.28 0.92
C ASP A 100 -14.06 7.49 0.14
N ALA A 101 -14.36 6.24 -0.21
CA ALA A 101 -13.46 5.39 -0.98
C ALA A 101 -13.22 5.95 -2.39
N ILE A 102 -14.29 6.43 -3.05
CA ILE A 102 -14.19 7.14 -4.34
C ILE A 102 -13.28 8.36 -4.22
N GLY A 103 -13.47 9.20 -3.20
CA GLY A 103 -12.66 10.39 -2.97
C GLY A 103 -11.18 10.08 -2.73
N ARG A 104 -10.86 8.99 -2.02
CA ARG A 104 -9.46 8.53 -1.81
C ARG A 104 -8.81 8.08 -3.12
N VAL A 105 -9.51 7.28 -3.92
CA VAL A 105 -9.01 6.83 -5.23
C VAL A 105 -8.79 8.02 -6.16
N GLN A 106 -9.71 9.00 -6.18
CA GLN A 106 -9.55 10.22 -6.98
C GLN A 106 -8.33 11.03 -6.55
N ARG A 107 -8.12 11.25 -5.24
CA ARG A 107 -6.93 11.94 -4.73
C ARG A 107 -5.63 11.22 -5.10
N LEU A 108 -5.59 9.89 -5.00
CA LEU A 108 -4.44 9.10 -5.45
C LEU A 108 -4.18 9.24 -6.96
N ARG A 109 -5.23 9.19 -7.78
CA ARG A 109 -5.11 9.38 -9.23
C ARG A 109 -4.62 10.79 -9.57
N GLU A 110 -5.02 11.80 -8.82
CA GLU A 110 -4.53 13.18 -8.98
C GLU A 110 -3.04 13.29 -8.66
N ALA A 111 -2.60 12.69 -7.54
CA ALA A 111 -1.20 12.61 -7.17
C ALA A 111 -0.36 11.88 -8.23
N LEU A 112 -0.87 10.76 -8.77
CA LEU A 112 -0.24 10.03 -9.87
C LEU A 112 -0.15 10.90 -11.13
N ARG A 113 -1.22 11.59 -11.54
CA ARG A 113 -1.21 12.45 -12.73
C ARG A 113 -0.19 13.59 -12.59
N SER A 114 -0.15 14.19 -11.41
CA SER A 114 0.84 15.22 -11.07
C SER A 114 2.27 14.67 -11.12
N HIS A 115 2.50 13.47 -10.58
CA HIS A 115 3.81 12.79 -10.61
C HIS A 115 4.27 12.48 -12.04
N LEU A 116 3.38 11.98 -12.90
CA LEU A 116 3.68 11.72 -14.30
C LEU A 116 4.03 12.99 -15.08
N THR A 117 3.50 14.13 -14.66
CA THR A 117 3.82 15.44 -15.26
C THR A 117 5.11 16.04 -14.71
N ARG A 118 5.36 15.84 -13.40
CA ARG A 118 6.50 16.43 -12.69
C ARG A 118 6.99 15.48 -11.59
N ALA A 119 7.97 14.66 -11.91
CA ALA A 119 8.74 13.91 -10.92
C ALA A 119 9.78 14.80 -10.22
N PRO A 120 10.15 14.53 -8.95
CA PRO A 120 11.24 15.24 -8.30
C PRO A 120 12.59 14.97 -8.97
N ALA A 121 13.51 15.93 -8.86
CA ALA A 121 14.89 15.73 -9.30
C ALA A 121 15.51 14.52 -8.59
N GLY A 122 16.24 13.67 -9.32
CA GLY A 122 16.82 12.45 -8.79
C GLY A 122 15.86 11.26 -8.63
N TRP A 123 14.55 11.42 -8.92
CA TRP A 123 13.57 10.33 -8.81
C TRP A 123 13.96 9.08 -9.61
N GLY A 124 14.36 9.26 -10.87
CA GLY A 124 14.78 8.15 -11.73
C GLY A 124 15.97 7.37 -11.17
N ARG A 125 16.83 8.03 -10.38
CA ARG A 125 17.94 7.38 -9.68
C ARG A 125 17.45 6.52 -8.51
N LEU A 126 16.45 6.97 -7.75
CA LEU A 126 15.82 6.15 -6.72
C LEU A 126 15.17 4.90 -7.34
N VAL A 127 14.39 5.10 -8.41
CA VAL A 127 13.74 4.01 -9.15
C VAL A 127 14.77 2.99 -9.65
N ALA A 128 15.87 3.45 -10.26
CA ALA A 128 16.93 2.58 -10.75
C ALA A 128 17.59 1.78 -9.61
N GLN A 129 17.79 2.39 -8.44
CA GLN A 129 18.39 1.71 -7.29
C GLN A 129 17.45 0.68 -6.66
N VAL A 130 16.15 0.98 -6.55
CA VAL A 130 15.14 -0.01 -6.10
C VAL A 130 15.06 -1.17 -7.10
N ARG A 131 15.09 -0.91 -8.41
CA ARG A 131 15.16 -1.97 -9.45
C ARG A 131 16.43 -2.81 -9.34
N ALA A 132 17.58 -2.19 -9.10
CA ALA A 132 18.85 -2.89 -8.94
C ALA A 132 18.84 -3.78 -7.70
N GLU A 133 18.32 -3.28 -6.57
CA GLU A 133 18.19 -4.08 -5.34
C GLU A 133 17.22 -5.24 -5.54
N ARG A 134 16.13 -5.03 -6.27
CA ARG A 134 15.18 -6.08 -6.65
C ARG A 134 15.86 -7.19 -7.45
N ALA A 135 16.64 -6.83 -8.46
CA ALA A 135 17.37 -7.79 -9.28
C ALA A 135 18.45 -8.54 -8.48
N LYS A 136 19.07 -7.88 -7.50
CA LYS A 136 20.15 -8.43 -6.69
C LYS A 136 19.67 -9.35 -5.57
N ALA A 137 18.64 -8.94 -4.83
CA ALA A 137 18.25 -9.55 -3.55
C ALA A 137 16.73 -9.82 -3.44
N GLY A 138 15.98 -9.61 -4.52
CA GLY A 138 14.55 -9.92 -4.60
C GLY A 138 13.62 -8.81 -4.12
N ASP A 139 12.33 -9.06 -4.28
CA ASP A 139 11.25 -8.10 -4.04
C ASP A 139 11.22 -7.60 -2.58
N ALA A 140 11.46 -8.48 -1.60
CA ALA A 140 11.48 -8.09 -0.18
C ALA A 140 12.57 -7.04 0.12
N SER A 141 13.80 -7.24 -0.38
CA SER A 141 14.90 -6.29 -0.16
C SER A 141 14.61 -4.93 -0.83
N ALA A 142 14.06 -4.96 -2.04
CA ALA A 142 13.67 -3.74 -2.75
C ALA A 142 12.55 -2.96 -2.03
N VAL A 143 11.60 -3.67 -1.43
CA VAL A 143 10.53 -3.05 -0.62
C VAL A 143 11.08 -2.42 0.66
N LEU A 144 11.99 -3.09 1.36
CA LEU A 144 12.70 -2.51 2.51
C LEU A 144 13.47 -1.25 2.12
N LEU A 145 14.17 -1.28 0.99
CA LEU A 145 14.91 -0.12 0.49
C LEU A 145 13.98 1.05 0.14
N ALA A 146 12.88 0.78 -0.57
CA ALA A 146 11.91 1.82 -0.93
C ALA A 146 11.27 2.47 0.31
N ASP A 147 10.92 1.65 1.30
CA ASP A 147 10.38 2.12 2.58
C ASP A 147 11.37 3.03 3.32
N ALA A 148 12.61 2.57 3.49
CA ALA A 148 13.66 3.33 4.15
C ALA A 148 13.99 4.64 3.41
N LEU A 149 14.07 4.62 2.07
CA LEU A 149 14.33 5.83 1.27
C LEU A 149 13.27 6.91 1.49
N VAL A 150 11.99 6.54 1.55
CA VAL A 150 10.91 7.51 1.75
C VAL A 150 10.82 7.98 3.20
N ASN A 151 11.17 7.13 4.17
CA ASN A 151 11.19 7.47 5.59
C ASN A 151 12.29 8.49 5.98
N GLU A 152 13.23 8.78 5.07
CA GLU A 152 14.19 9.87 5.23
C GLU A 152 13.57 11.28 5.04
N VAL A 153 12.28 11.37 4.68
CA VAL A 153 11.54 12.63 4.71
C VAL A 153 10.91 12.81 6.11
N ARG A 154 10.97 14.02 6.65
CA ARG A 154 10.38 14.32 7.97
C ARG A 154 8.85 14.24 7.93
N TYR A 155 8.23 13.74 8.99
CA TYR A 155 6.78 13.82 9.17
C TYR A 155 6.35 15.26 9.53
N ARG A 156 5.34 15.81 8.84
CA ARG A 156 4.83 17.17 9.02
C ARG A 156 3.30 17.20 9.01
N ASP A 157 2.71 17.56 10.15
CA ASP A 157 1.26 17.80 10.29
C ASP A 157 0.79 19.03 9.50
N GLY A 158 -0.54 19.18 9.37
CA GLY A 158 -1.16 20.37 8.77
C GLY A 158 -1.16 20.39 7.24
N THR A 159 -1.23 19.23 6.59
CA THR A 159 -1.43 19.17 5.13
C THR A 159 -2.86 19.52 4.72
N ASP A 160 -3.05 19.99 3.50
CA ASP A 160 -4.33 20.49 2.95
C ASP A 160 -5.40 19.40 2.67
N GLY A 161 -5.22 18.19 3.20
CA GLY A 161 -6.14 17.07 2.95
C GLY A 161 -5.94 16.36 1.60
N SER A 162 -5.23 16.94 0.62
CA SER A 162 -4.87 16.29 -0.64
C SER A 162 -3.84 15.16 -0.46
N TYR A 163 -3.60 14.37 -1.50
CA TYR A 163 -2.50 13.39 -1.53
C TYR A 163 -1.35 14.01 -2.29
N TYR A 164 -0.18 14.15 -1.65
CA TYR A 164 0.95 14.81 -2.28
C TYR A 164 1.62 13.88 -3.30
N ALA A 165 1.84 14.40 -4.51
CA ALA A 165 2.78 13.78 -5.45
C ALA A 165 4.22 13.85 -4.91
N PRO A 166 5.14 12.95 -5.29
CA PRO A 166 6.49 12.89 -4.75
C PRO A 166 7.27 14.21 -4.85
N ALA A 167 7.06 14.99 -5.92
CA ALA A 167 7.69 16.29 -6.07
C ALA A 167 7.28 17.28 -4.97
N ARG A 168 5.98 17.32 -4.62
CA ARG A 168 5.46 18.15 -3.53
C ARG A 168 5.90 17.59 -2.18
N PHE A 169 5.76 16.27 -1.99
CA PHE A 169 6.14 15.60 -0.75
C PHE A 169 7.62 15.79 -0.39
N PHE A 170 8.54 15.71 -1.36
CA PHE A 170 9.96 15.97 -1.09
C PHE A 170 10.26 17.44 -0.84
N ALA A 171 9.52 18.38 -1.43
CA ALA A 171 9.72 19.80 -1.17
C ALA A 171 9.14 20.24 0.19
N GLU A 172 7.97 19.72 0.53
CA GLU A 172 7.18 20.21 1.65
C GLU A 172 7.17 19.28 2.86
N SER A 173 7.62 18.03 2.74
CA SER A 173 7.25 16.95 3.66
C SER A 173 5.74 16.64 3.61
N GLY A 174 5.23 15.76 4.49
CA GLY A 174 3.81 15.40 4.51
C GLY A 174 3.43 14.55 5.72
N VAL A 175 2.20 14.02 5.70
CA VAL A 175 1.65 13.12 6.74
C VAL A 175 1.58 11.69 6.22
N CYS A 176 1.11 10.74 7.03
CA CYS A 176 1.10 9.30 6.74
C CYS A 176 0.63 8.92 5.31
N LYS A 177 -0.45 9.54 4.82
CA LYS A 177 -0.97 9.31 3.46
C LYS A 177 0.03 9.68 2.36
N ASP A 178 0.85 10.71 2.56
CA ASP A 178 1.80 11.22 1.57
C ASP A 178 3.03 10.31 1.51
N PHE A 179 3.47 9.77 2.66
CA PHE A 179 4.47 8.70 2.71
C PHE A 179 3.98 7.45 1.97
N ALA A 180 2.74 7.03 2.23
CA ALA A 180 2.16 5.87 1.55
C ALA A 180 2.10 6.07 0.03
N VAL A 181 1.72 7.27 -0.43
CA VAL A 181 1.70 7.63 -1.87
C VAL A 181 3.10 7.64 -2.47
N ALA A 182 4.09 8.22 -1.79
CA ALA A 182 5.47 8.25 -2.29
C ALA A 182 6.06 6.83 -2.40
N LYS A 183 5.84 5.96 -1.41
CA LYS A 183 6.26 4.54 -1.45
C LYS A 183 5.54 3.78 -2.57
N TYR A 184 4.23 4.02 -2.70
CA TYR A 184 3.41 3.42 -3.74
C TYR A 184 3.96 3.73 -5.14
N LEU A 185 4.22 5.02 -5.41
CA LEU A 185 4.72 5.46 -6.70
C LEU A 185 6.17 5.02 -6.95
N LEU A 186 7.02 4.98 -5.92
CA LEU A 186 8.39 4.49 -6.04
C LEU A 186 8.42 3.01 -6.44
N LEU A 187 7.63 2.17 -5.77
CA LEU A 187 7.55 0.74 -6.08
C LEU A 187 6.88 0.49 -7.44
N ARG A 188 5.78 1.19 -7.74
CA ARG A 188 5.12 1.14 -9.05
C ARG A 188 6.09 1.48 -10.18
N ASP A 189 6.81 2.59 -10.07
CA ASP A 189 7.78 3.00 -11.09
C ASP A 189 8.99 2.05 -11.13
N ALA A 190 9.34 1.39 -10.02
CA ALA A 190 10.32 0.31 -9.98
C ALA A 190 9.83 -1.01 -10.63
N GLY A 191 8.60 -1.07 -11.14
CA GLY A 191 8.06 -2.21 -11.88
C GLY A 191 7.44 -3.28 -10.99
N PHE A 192 7.01 -2.92 -9.78
CA PHE A 192 6.13 -3.79 -8.99
C PHE A 192 4.73 -3.80 -9.62
N ASP A 193 4.09 -4.97 -9.63
CA ASP A 193 2.71 -5.11 -10.08
C ASP A 193 1.77 -4.31 -9.17
N ILE A 194 0.94 -3.47 -9.78
CA ILE A 194 -0.10 -2.67 -9.10
C ILE A 194 -1.09 -3.58 -8.36
N GLY A 195 -1.30 -4.80 -8.86
CA GLY A 195 -2.09 -5.84 -8.21
C GLY A 195 -1.57 -6.22 -6.82
N ARG A 196 -0.28 -5.99 -6.54
CA ARG A 196 0.42 -6.29 -5.28
C ARG A 196 0.60 -5.10 -4.35
N LEU A 197 0.11 -3.92 -4.73
CA LEU A 197 0.25 -2.69 -3.96
C LEU A 197 -1.13 -2.21 -3.50
N ARG A 198 -1.30 -2.01 -2.19
CA ARG A 198 -2.55 -1.57 -1.58
C ARG A 198 -2.32 -0.45 -0.59
N LEU A 199 -2.85 0.73 -0.85
CA LEU A 199 -3.00 1.72 0.20
C LEU A 199 -4.14 1.26 1.12
N VAL A 200 -3.90 1.38 2.41
CA VAL A 200 -4.81 0.94 3.45
C VAL A 200 -5.14 2.14 4.32
N SER A 201 -6.43 2.50 4.37
CA SER A 201 -6.93 3.52 5.28
C SER A 201 -7.49 2.87 6.54
N LEU A 202 -6.96 3.28 7.68
CA LEU A 202 -7.31 2.79 9.00
C LEU A 202 -8.12 3.83 9.73
N ALA A 203 -9.18 3.35 10.38
CA ALA A 203 -10.01 4.16 11.25
C ALA A 203 -9.24 4.60 12.51
N PRO A 204 -9.67 5.71 13.12
CA PRO A 204 -9.36 6.01 14.51
C PRO A 204 -9.66 4.82 15.42
N ARG A 205 -8.78 4.58 16.40
CA ARG A 205 -8.95 3.51 17.40
C ARG A 205 -9.87 3.91 18.55
N TYR A 206 -10.13 5.20 18.74
CA TYR A 206 -10.99 5.72 19.79
C TYR A 206 -12.02 6.71 19.21
N ASN A 207 -13.19 6.79 19.84
CA ASN A 207 -14.19 7.80 19.48
C ASN A 207 -13.64 9.20 19.86
N ASN A 208 -13.91 10.21 19.02
CA ASN A 208 -13.44 11.59 19.18
C ASN A 208 -11.94 11.84 18.96
N THR A 209 -11.23 10.93 18.30
CA THR A 209 -9.90 11.20 17.72
C THR A 209 -9.98 11.29 16.19
N PRO A 210 -10.65 12.30 15.61
CA PRO A 210 -10.76 12.46 14.16
C PRO A 210 -9.40 12.60 13.48
N ASP A 211 -8.37 13.00 14.22
CA ASP A 211 -6.99 13.15 13.73
C ASP A 211 -6.22 11.80 13.72
N ASP A 212 -6.81 10.71 14.22
CA ASP A 212 -6.20 9.37 14.23
C ASP A 212 -6.59 8.55 12.99
N TRP A 213 -6.92 9.18 11.87
CA TRP A 213 -6.96 8.46 10.60
C TRP A 213 -5.54 8.19 10.14
N HIS A 214 -5.28 6.94 9.76
CA HIS A 214 -3.94 6.54 9.32
C HIS A 214 -3.98 5.89 7.95
N VAL A 215 -2.96 6.14 7.15
CA VAL A 215 -2.82 5.55 5.82
C VAL A 215 -1.44 4.97 5.69
N ILE A 216 -1.38 3.69 5.35
CA ILE A 216 -0.13 2.95 5.11
C ILE A 216 -0.16 2.30 3.73
N LEU A 217 0.99 1.83 3.28
CA LEU A 217 1.09 0.94 2.13
C LEU A 217 1.23 -0.50 2.61
N VAL A 218 0.46 -1.42 2.04
CA VAL A 218 0.61 -2.87 2.23
C VAL A 218 1.02 -3.48 0.89
N VAL A 219 2.06 -4.32 0.91
CA VAL A 219 2.67 -4.91 -0.27
C VAL A 219 2.65 -6.43 -0.17
N GLN A 220 2.13 -7.09 -1.21
CA GLN A 220 2.20 -8.54 -1.37
C GLN A 220 3.48 -8.89 -2.15
N ILE A 221 4.49 -9.47 -1.49
CA ILE A 221 5.78 -9.78 -2.12
C ILE A 221 5.64 -10.98 -3.07
N ASP A 222 5.14 -12.09 -2.56
CA ASP A 222 4.78 -13.26 -3.35
C ASP A 222 3.32 -13.66 -3.05
N GLY A 223 2.67 -14.46 -3.90
CA GLY A 223 1.24 -14.75 -3.75
C GLY A 223 0.85 -15.58 -2.52
N ALA A 224 1.82 -16.13 -1.77
CA ALA A 224 1.60 -17.05 -0.65
C ALA A 224 2.13 -16.53 0.69
N SER A 225 2.96 -15.48 0.67
CA SER A 225 3.58 -14.88 1.84
C SER A 225 2.59 -14.01 2.58
N GLU A 226 2.87 -13.78 3.85
CA GLU A 226 2.22 -12.72 4.57
C GLU A 226 2.53 -11.35 3.91
N PRO A 227 1.54 -10.46 3.72
CA PRO A 227 1.81 -9.12 3.21
C PRO A 227 2.73 -8.33 4.16
N LEU A 228 3.50 -7.39 3.61
CA LEU A 228 4.31 -6.45 4.38
C LEU A 228 3.58 -5.11 4.53
N ALA A 229 3.57 -4.58 5.74
CA ALA A 229 3.09 -3.24 6.07
C ALA A 229 4.26 -2.25 6.06
N LEU A 230 4.13 -1.16 5.29
CA LEU A 230 5.07 -0.07 5.16
C LEU A 230 4.45 1.19 5.76
N ASP A 231 4.94 1.59 6.93
CA ASP A 231 4.37 2.67 7.73
C ASP A 231 5.20 3.96 7.65
N SER A 232 4.60 5.11 7.90
CA SER A 232 5.32 6.38 8.06
C SER A 232 6.00 6.48 9.43
N PRO A 233 7.06 7.29 9.58
CA PRO A 233 7.59 7.64 10.89
C PRO A 233 6.51 8.28 11.78
N SER A 234 6.60 8.07 13.09
CA SER A 234 5.71 8.72 14.06
C SER A 234 5.87 10.24 14.03
N ALA A 235 4.77 10.97 14.17
CA ALA A 235 4.83 12.42 14.37
C ALA A 235 5.67 12.75 15.62
N PRO A 236 6.53 13.78 15.58
CA PRO A 236 7.25 14.22 16.76
C PRO A 236 6.24 14.67 17.83
N ASN A 237 6.34 14.11 19.05
CA ASN A 237 5.43 14.43 20.15
C ASN A 237 5.37 15.95 20.39
N ALA A 238 4.18 16.55 20.25
CA ALA A 238 3.93 17.98 20.47
C ALA A 238 4.41 18.50 21.84
N LYS A 239 4.56 17.62 22.84
CA LYS A 239 5.09 17.96 24.18
C LYS A 239 6.56 18.39 24.22
N ARG A 240 7.37 18.14 23.18
CA ARG A 240 8.76 18.65 23.11
C ARG A 240 8.91 19.91 22.27
N ALA A 241 7.84 20.37 21.61
CA ALA A 241 7.89 21.52 20.71
C ALA A 241 8.03 22.86 21.44
N SER A 242 7.71 22.96 22.75
CA SER A 242 7.88 24.21 23.50
C SER A 242 9.32 24.49 23.93
N GLU A 243 10.23 23.52 23.88
CA GLU A 243 11.64 23.72 24.27
C GLU A 243 12.59 23.91 23.07
N THR A 244 12.12 23.68 21.84
CA THR A 244 12.92 23.76 20.61
C THR A 244 12.38 24.77 19.60
N ALA A 245 11.67 25.80 20.07
CA ALA A 245 11.18 26.90 19.22
C ALA A 245 12.30 27.67 18.47
N ASN A 246 13.57 27.44 18.81
CA ASN A 246 14.75 27.94 18.07
C ASN A 246 15.23 27.02 16.92
N GLU A 247 14.68 25.82 16.75
CA GLU A 247 14.98 24.94 15.59
C GLU A 247 13.92 25.03 14.49
N ALA A 248 12.96 25.96 14.58
CA ALA A 248 11.91 26.17 13.57
C ALA A 248 12.42 26.66 12.19
N SER A 249 13.74 26.82 12.02
CA SER A 249 14.42 27.01 10.73
C SER A 249 15.12 25.75 10.19
N ALA A 250 14.97 24.59 10.86
CA ALA A 250 15.53 23.32 10.40
C ALA A 250 14.71 22.77 9.21
N SER A 251 15.30 22.90 8.02
CA SER A 251 14.78 22.63 6.68
C SER A 251 13.56 21.68 6.56
N SER A 252 12.46 22.18 6.00
CA SER A 252 11.46 21.35 5.33
C SER A 252 12.09 20.58 4.17
N GLY A 253 11.76 19.29 4.03
CA GLY A 253 12.21 18.47 2.89
C GLY A 253 12.96 17.18 3.27
N PRO A 254 13.75 16.61 2.35
CA PRO A 254 14.45 15.35 2.58
C PRO A 254 15.62 15.52 3.57
N SER A 255 16.00 14.44 4.26
CA SER A 255 17.24 14.42 5.04
C SER A 255 18.46 14.74 4.16
N ALA A 256 19.56 15.17 4.80
CA ALA A 256 20.83 15.38 4.09
C ALA A 256 21.31 14.11 3.37
N LEU A 257 21.06 12.94 3.95
CA LEU A 257 21.38 11.64 3.36
C LEU A 257 20.55 11.39 2.09
N LEU A 258 19.23 11.55 2.16
CA LEU A 258 18.37 11.41 0.99
C LEU A 258 18.72 12.45 -0.09
N GLY A 259 19.04 13.69 0.30
CA GLY A 259 19.55 14.72 -0.61
C GLY A 259 20.85 14.32 -1.31
N ALA A 260 21.78 13.68 -0.60
CA ALA A 260 23.02 13.15 -1.18
C ALA A 260 22.76 11.98 -2.14
N ILE A 261 21.82 11.08 -1.81
CA ILE A 261 21.42 9.96 -2.66
C ILE A 261 20.76 10.48 -3.94
N LEU A 262 19.83 11.43 -3.84
CA LEU A 262 19.16 12.06 -4.99
C LEU A 262 20.15 12.73 -5.92
N ALA A 263 21.17 13.39 -5.36
CA ALA A 263 22.27 14.00 -6.10
C ALA A 263 23.30 12.98 -6.63
N GLY A 264 23.22 11.72 -6.23
CA GLY A 264 24.15 10.67 -6.66
C GLY A 264 25.49 10.65 -5.94
N ARG A 265 25.60 11.33 -4.81
CA ARG A 265 26.82 11.35 -3.98
C ARG A 265 26.91 10.16 -3.03
N GLU A 266 25.77 9.55 -2.70
CA GLU A 266 25.69 8.39 -1.79
C GLU A 266 24.85 7.26 -2.43
N PRO A 267 25.13 5.99 -2.13
CA PRO A 267 24.29 4.87 -2.55
C PRO A 267 23.02 4.79 -1.68
N ALA A 268 21.90 4.37 -2.28
CA ALA A 268 20.61 4.25 -1.60
C ALA A 268 20.67 3.28 -0.41
N GLY A 269 21.46 2.21 -0.50
CA GLY A 269 21.61 1.25 0.61
C GLY A 269 22.11 1.87 1.92
N ALA A 270 22.66 3.09 1.90
CA ALA A 270 23.03 3.83 3.11
C ALA A 270 21.83 4.06 4.06
N VAL A 271 20.61 4.24 3.52
CA VAL A 271 19.40 4.47 4.34
C VAL A 271 18.99 3.27 5.19
N LEU A 272 19.43 2.05 4.84
CA LEU A 272 19.12 0.85 5.61
C LEU A 272 19.78 0.85 6.99
N ARG A 273 20.79 1.70 7.19
CA ARG A 273 21.49 1.88 8.48
C ARG A 273 21.15 3.22 9.14
N ALA A 274 20.31 4.05 8.51
CA ALA A 274 19.93 5.33 9.06
C ALA A 274 18.95 5.16 10.24
N PRO A 275 18.90 6.11 11.19
CA PRO A 275 17.99 6.03 12.33
C PRO A 275 16.50 5.92 11.95
N ALA A 276 16.11 6.47 10.79
CA ALA A 276 14.75 6.35 10.30
C ALA A 276 14.41 4.91 9.88
N GLY A 277 15.38 4.20 9.29
CA GLY A 277 15.33 2.79 8.90
C GLY A 277 14.12 2.38 8.04
N PRO A 278 14.05 1.11 7.62
CA PRO A 278 12.78 0.55 7.18
C PRO A 278 11.87 0.36 8.41
N LEU A 279 10.65 0.88 8.31
CA LEU A 279 9.55 0.63 9.25
C LEU A 279 8.64 -0.50 8.74
N THR A 280 9.20 -1.36 7.89
CA THR A 280 8.51 -2.48 7.28
C THR A 280 8.39 -3.65 8.25
N ALA A 281 7.19 -4.24 8.36
CA ALA A 281 6.96 -5.43 9.14
C ALA A 281 5.95 -6.36 8.45
N PRO A 282 5.96 -7.69 8.72
CA PRO A 282 4.84 -8.55 8.39
C PRO A 282 3.53 -7.96 8.96
N LEU A 283 2.45 -7.99 8.18
CA LEU A 283 1.22 -7.26 8.47
C LEU A 283 0.64 -7.58 9.86
N SER A 284 0.65 -8.84 10.29
CA SER A 284 0.18 -9.31 11.60
C SER A 284 1.04 -8.81 12.77
N ARG A 285 2.32 -8.48 12.50
CA ARG A 285 3.27 -7.96 13.48
C ARG A 285 3.43 -6.44 13.42
N SER A 286 2.80 -5.79 12.44
CA SER A 286 2.80 -4.33 12.34
C SER A 286 2.10 -3.68 13.53
N GLY A 287 2.55 -2.49 13.93
CA GLY A 287 1.84 -1.70 14.96
C GLY A 287 0.39 -1.34 14.58
N GLN A 288 0.06 -1.49 13.30
CA GLN A 288 -1.25 -1.18 12.73
C GLN A 288 -2.16 -2.42 12.60
N ALA A 289 -1.64 -3.63 12.87
CA ALA A 289 -2.32 -4.92 12.66
C ALA A 289 -3.73 -5.00 13.25
N ARG A 290 -3.92 -4.42 14.44
CA ARG A 290 -5.17 -4.49 15.20
C ARG A 290 -6.09 -3.28 14.98
N ARG A 291 -5.76 -2.39 14.05
CA ARG A 291 -6.57 -1.21 13.81
C ARG A 291 -7.77 -1.52 12.93
N PRO A 292 -8.92 -0.82 13.14
CA PRO A 292 -10.09 -1.03 12.31
C PRO A 292 -9.81 -0.60 10.87
N LEU A 293 -9.98 -1.51 9.92
CA LEU A 293 -9.80 -1.25 8.50
C LEU A 293 -11.01 -0.51 7.94
N ALA A 294 -10.79 0.68 7.37
CA ALA A 294 -11.85 1.42 6.68
C ALA A 294 -11.95 1.01 5.22
N THR A 295 -10.84 1.10 4.48
CA THR A 295 -10.83 0.90 3.03
C THR A 295 -9.45 0.50 2.56
N VAL A 296 -9.42 -0.40 1.58
CA VAL A 296 -8.22 -0.79 0.83
C VAL A 296 -8.36 -0.25 -0.59
N PHE A 297 -7.33 0.37 -1.17
CA PHE A 297 -7.44 1.01 -2.48
C PHE A 297 -6.09 1.13 -3.21
N ASN A 298 -6.16 1.36 -4.53
CA ASN A 298 -5.05 1.79 -5.39
C ASN A 298 -5.64 2.63 -6.55
N GLU A 299 -4.90 2.93 -7.62
CA GLU A 299 -5.44 3.70 -8.75
C GLU A 299 -6.50 2.95 -9.57
N GLN A 300 -6.64 1.63 -9.42
CA GLN A 300 -7.63 0.83 -10.14
C GLN A 300 -8.99 0.85 -9.44
N GLY A 301 -9.02 0.96 -8.10
CA GLY A 301 -10.28 1.02 -7.37
C GLY A 301 -10.11 0.92 -5.85
N SER A 302 -11.19 0.56 -5.18
CA SER A 302 -11.24 0.47 -3.72
C SER A 302 -12.21 -0.60 -3.24
N ARG A 303 -11.80 -1.36 -2.23
CA ARG A 303 -12.66 -2.32 -1.55
C ARG A 303 -12.82 -1.94 -0.09
N SER A 304 -14.07 -1.97 0.37
CA SER A 304 -14.41 -1.85 1.78
C SER A 304 -14.77 -3.23 2.33
N PHE A 305 -14.35 -3.49 3.57
CA PHE A 305 -14.74 -4.68 4.33
C PHE A 305 -15.72 -4.31 5.44
N GLU A 306 -16.28 -3.10 5.39
CA GLU A 306 -17.19 -2.57 6.39
C GLU A 306 -18.57 -3.23 6.30
N ARG A 307 -19.25 -3.30 7.45
CA ARG A 307 -20.67 -3.64 7.55
C ARG A 307 -21.43 -2.45 8.12
N ALA A 308 -22.70 -2.33 7.75
CA ALA A 308 -23.60 -1.42 8.43
C ALA A 308 -23.70 -1.83 9.89
N ALA A 309 -23.64 -0.86 10.81
CA ALA A 309 -23.98 -1.12 12.19
C ALA A 309 -25.47 -1.49 12.30
N PRO A 310 -25.85 -2.41 13.20
CA PRO A 310 -27.26 -2.66 13.51
C PRO A 310 -28.00 -1.35 13.78
N GLY A 311 -29.16 -1.14 13.17
CA GLY A 311 -29.96 0.09 13.34
C GLY A 311 -29.45 1.34 12.59
N ALA A 312 -28.43 1.22 11.73
CA ALA A 312 -28.05 2.32 10.83
C ALA A 312 -29.19 2.60 9.84
N LEU A 313 -30.04 3.60 10.15
CA LEU A 313 -31.10 4.08 9.27
C LEU A 313 -30.51 4.36 7.89
N ARG A 314 -30.77 3.45 6.96
CA ARG A 314 -30.40 3.61 5.56
C ARG A 314 -31.26 4.75 5.04
N ARG A 315 -30.73 5.97 4.99
CA ARG A 315 -31.33 7.03 4.18
C ARG A 315 -31.23 6.56 2.73
N ALA A 316 -32.32 5.97 2.24
CA ALA A 316 -32.45 5.61 0.84
C ALA A 316 -32.18 6.86 0.00
N SER A 317 -31.23 6.78 -0.92
CA SER A 317 -31.05 7.79 -1.95
C SER A 317 -32.27 7.74 -2.88
N ALA A 318 -33.14 8.74 -2.71
CA ALA A 318 -34.26 9.22 -3.54
C ALA A 318 -34.75 8.38 -4.73
N ALA A 319 -36.03 7.97 -4.67
CA ALA A 319 -37.12 8.46 -5.54
C ALA A 319 -38.35 7.52 -5.44
N GLY A 320 -39.53 8.06 -5.14
CA GLY A 320 -40.81 7.38 -5.37
C GLY A 320 -41.37 6.54 -4.21
N ARG A 321 -42.40 7.12 -3.56
CA ARG A 321 -43.48 6.54 -2.74
C ARG A 321 -43.40 5.06 -2.30
N SER A 322 -43.60 4.90 -0.98
CA SER A 322 -44.33 3.81 -0.31
C SER A 322 -43.66 2.44 -0.18
N ALA A 323 -42.91 2.26 0.91
CA ALA A 323 -43.25 1.32 2.00
C ALA A 323 -42.23 1.50 3.13
N ASN A 324 -42.70 1.87 4.33
CA ASN A 324 -41.87 1.98 5.52
C ASN A 324 -41.39 0.58 5.94
N ALA A 325 -40.12 0.28 5.75
CA ALA A 325 -39.49 -0.88 6.40
C ALA A 325 -38.80 -0.40 7.68
N MET A 326 -39.48 -0.61 8.81
CA MET A 326 -38.96 -0.39 10.15
C MET A 326 -38.26 -1.69 10.57
N TYR A 327 -36.94 -1.68 10.71
CA TYR A 327 -36.20 -2.82 11.26
C TYR A 327 -35.67 -2.44 12.64
N VAL A 328 -36.16 -3.22 13.60
CA VAL A 328 -35.82 -3.19 15.03
C VAL A 328 -34.85 -4.35 15.26
N ASP A 329 -33.89 -4.21 16.18
CA ASP A 329 -33.23 -5.40 16.73
C ASP A 329 -34.27 -6.24 17.52
N GLU A 330 -33.91 -7.44 17.97
CA GLU A 330 -34.83 -8.27 18.77
C GLU A 330 -35.22 -7.63 20.13
N MET A 331 -34.68 -6.44 20.47
CA MET A 331 -34.77 -5.83 21.80
C MET A 331 -35.40 -4.42 21.84
N GLY A 332 -35.66 -3.77 20.71
CA GLY A 332 -36.44 -2.52 20.68
C GLY A 332 -35.71 -1.25 21.14
N GLU A 333 -34.40 -1.27 21.37
CA GLU A 333 -33.70 -0.10 21.92
C GLU A 333 -33.14 0.83 20.83
N SER A 334 -33.24 2.13 21.04
CA SER A 334 -32.59 3.16 20.21
C SER A 334 -31.16 3.40 20.68
N TRP A 335 -30.18 3.29 19.78
CA TRP A 335 -28.77 3.40 20.14
C TRP A 335 -28.22 4.81 19.95
N LYS A 336 -27.41 5.26 20.92
CA LYS A 336 -26.53 6.43 20.81
C LYS A 336 -25.08 5.94 20.93
N VAL A 337 -24.20 6.45 20.07
CA VAL A 337 -22.75 6.35 20.27
C VAL A 337 -22.46 7.09 21.57
N ASP A 338 -22.14 6.35 22.63
CA ASP A 338 -21.77 6.99 23.89
C ASP A 338 -20.40 7.69 23.73
N GLY A 339 -20.22 8.79 24.44
CA GLY A 339 -18.97 9.55 24.43
C GLY A 339 -17.82 8.84 25.16
N SER A 340 -17.92 7.52 25.39
CA SER A 340 -17.05 6.74 26.29
C SER A 340 -15.61 6.55 25.79
N ALA A 341 -15.25 7.17 24.67
CA ALA A 341 -13.99 6.98 23.93
C ALA A 341 -13.69 5.51 23.53
N THR A 342 -14.54 4.54 23.88
CA THR A 342 -14.28 3.11 23.72
C THR A 342 -15.19 2.53 22.65
N PHE A 343 -14.59 1.93 21.61
CA PHE A 343 -15.37 1.27 20.57
C PHE A 343 -15.79 -0.14 21.01
N PRO A 344 -17.09 -0.48 20.90
CA PRO A 344 -17.55 -1.84 21.19
C PRO A 344 -16.99 -2.83 20.16
N LYS A 345 -16.72 -4.04 20.65
CA LYS A 345 -16.24 -5.16 19.85
C LYS A 345 -17.38 -6.13 19.57
N TRP A 346 -17.39 -6.66 18.36
CA TRP A 346 -18.43 -7.54 17.84
C TRP A 346 -17.82 -8.81 17.25
N ARG A 347 -18.56 -9.90 17.30
CA ARG A 347 -18.30 -11.12 16.53
C ARG A 347 -19.51 -11.45 15.68
N VAL A 348 -19.27 -12.05 14.52
CA VAL A 348 -20.36 -12.60 13.70
C VAL A 348 -20.90 -13.84 14.40
N ALA A 349 -22.21 -13.92 14.57
CA ALA A 349 -22.87 -15.13 15.04
C ALA A 349 -22.61 -16.28 14.05
N VAL A 350 -22.39 -17.49 14.56
CA VAL A 350 -22.25 -18.67 13.71
C VAL A 350 -23.62 -18.95 13.09
N ASP A 351 -23.66 -19.13 11.76
CA ASP A 351 -24.86 -19.63 11.09
C ASP A 351 -25.21 -21.00 11.67
N GLN A 352 -26.30 -21.11 12.45
CA GLN A 352 -26.85 -22.40 12.93
C GLN A 352 -27.53 -23.21 11.80
N ALA A 353 -27.08 -23.06 10.55
CA ALA A 353 -27.77 -23.58 9.38
C ALA A 353 -27.72 -25.11 9.23
N ASP A 354 -26.93 -25.84 10.04
CA ASP A 354 -26.94 -27.30 10.07
C ASP A 354 -28.02 -27.90 11.00
N ALA A 355 -28.79 -27.08 11.72
CA ALA A 355 -29.97 -27.51 12.46
C ALA A 355 -31.24 -27.31 11.62
N ARG A 356 -31.72 -28.39 10.99
CA ARG A 356 -33.03 -28.57 10.30
C ARG A 356 -33.86 -27.30 10.04
N ALA A 357 -33.81 -26.85 8.79
CA ALA A 357 -34.85 -26.13 8.02
C ALA A 357 -35.85 -25.25 8.79
N LYS A 358 -35.54 -23.96 8.89
CA LYS A 358 -36.49 -22.82 8.90
C LYS A 358 -35.89 -21.66 8.09
N PRO A 359 -36.71 -20.74 7.52
CA PRO A 359 -36.21 -19.72 6.61
C PRO A 359 -35.31 -18.70 7.32
N VAL A 360 -34.08 -18.64 6.82
CA VAL A 360 -32.96 -17.69 6.99
C VAL A 360 -33.16 -16.50 7.94
N PRO A 361 -32.41 -16.41 9.05
CA PRO A 361 -31.90 -15.14 9.54
C PRO A 361 -30.53 -14.86 8.90
N ALA A 362 -30.35 -13.66 8.36
CA ALA A 362 -29.03 -13.18 7.95
C ALA A 362 -28.08 -13.18 9.16
N ALA A 363 -26.78 -13.46 8.94
CA ALA A 363 -25.77 -13.50 10.01
C ALA A 363 -25.85 -12.27 10.95
N GLY A 364 -26.21 -12.50 12.21
CA GLY A 364 -26.29 -11.47 13.25
C GLY A 364 -24.91 -11.11 13.84
N LEU A 365 -24.79 -9.96 14.50
CA LEU A 365 -23.60 -9.56 15.26
C LEU A 365 -23.88 -9.71 16.76
N ILE A 366 -22.93 -10.29 17.50
CA ILE A 366 -22.99 -10.45 18.96
C ILE A 366 -21.96 -9.53 19.61
N ARG A 367 -22.39 -8.70 20.56
CA ARG A 367 -21.51 -7.81 21.32
C ARG A 367 -20.63 -8.63 22.27
N VAL A 368 -19.34 -8.36 22.27
CA VAL A 368 -18.37 -9.01 23.16
C VAL A 368 -18.14 -8.12 24.38
N ALA A 369 -18.42 -8.63 25.57
CA ALA A 369 -18.03 -7.97 26.81
C ALA A 369 -16.50 -8.01 26.97
N THR A 370 -15.88 -6.85 27.20
CA THR A 370 -14.47 -6.77 27.58
C THR A 370 -14.32 -7.25 29.03
N ARG A 371 -13.50 -8.28 29.25
CA ARG A 371 -13.02 -8.65 30.59
C ARG A 371 -11.95 -7.68 31.06
#